data_AF-J9ELK1-F1
#
_entry.id   AF-J9ELK1-F1
#
_cell.length_a   1.000
_cell.length_b   1.000
_cell.length_c   1.000
_cell.angle_alpha   90.00
_cell.angle_beta   90.00
_cell.angle_gamma   90.00
#
_symmetry.space_group_name_H-M   'P 1'
#
loop_
_entity.id
_entity.type
_entity.pdbx_description
1 polymer ?
#
loop_
_entity_poly.entity_id
_entity_poly.type
_entity_poly.pdbx_seq_one_letter_code
_entity_poly.pdbx_strand_id
1 'polypeptide(L)'
;LSVSWLIVNELRSKKKFTIGAADQSLIVNVTVANHGEDSHESQFFITIPPGFEYGGVENYATQRPISCSPQSKSGKDEEYVFVCDIGNPLAGNSEAKFGFRLTGTKVDVTDEAIEIKMSVNSSNEEAYDRDYDNELTVRVPVEIKAQLSLVGRSTPEQLDYSIRNRTPSDPIFDSEIGPVVSHLYQVINRGPSAISGASLDIIWPSFAENGKHLLYLIDEPQVNDADKVKCRVKQAQNINPDSLTISNEHIPTPSAIIYDDQIPVQHYEREEHVREMYDDYKLRRRRMQIRSEHMIRRPKIKRSQQQMLTDQRRIRVVQAKDSMKQAVKMAKAAGKAIEYRGPLNRANILSSFFFLLI
;
A
#
# COMPACT_ATOMS: atom_id res chain seq x y z
N LEU A 1 47.34 -40.33 -21.46
CA LEU A 1 46.93 -39.00 -20.96
C LEU A 1 45.78 -38.60 -21.85
N SER A 2 44.57 -38.60 -21.31
CA SER A 2 43.36 -38.21 -22.03
C SER A 2 43.08 -36.73 -21.77
N VAL A 3 42.90 -35.95 -22.84
CA VAL A 3 42.74 -34.49 -22.74
C VAL A 3 41.26 -34.11 -22.86
N SER A 4 40.71 -33.44 -21.85
CA SER A 4 39.33 -32.91 -21.88
C SER A 4 39.28 -31.48 -22.40
N TRP A 5 38.10 -31.07 -22.89
CA TRP A 5 37.79 -29.67 -23.16
C TRP A 5 36.34 -29.42 -22.74
N LEU A 6 36.14 -28.89 -21.54
CA LEU A 6 34.81 -28.61 -21.00
C LEU A 6 34.38 -27.17 -21.27
N ILE A 7 33.08 -26.96 -21.49
CA ILE A 7 32.49 -25.62 -21.68
C ILE A 7 31.19 -25.54 -20.90
N VAL A 8 31.03 -24.49 -20.09
CA VAL A 8 29.77 -24.22 -19.38
C VAL A 8 28.95 -23.16 -20.09
N ASN A 9 27.73 -23.52 -20.47
CA ASN A 9 26.74 -22.63 -21.05
C ASN A 9 25.49 -22.55 -20.16
N GLU A 10 24.78 -21.42 -20.21
CA GLU A 10 23.62 -21.15 -19.36
C GLU A 10 22.43 -20.57 -20.13
N LEU A 11 21.23 -21.00 -19.73
CA LEU A 11 19.94 -20.40 -20.10
C LEU A 11 19.04 -20.24 -18.85
N ARG A 12 18.61 -19.02 -18.60
CA ARG A 12 17.76 -18.67 -17.44
C ARG A 12 16.28 -18.83 -17.77
N SER A 13 15.55 -19.47 -16.85
CA SER A 13 14.08 -19.51 -16.89
C SER A 13 13.44 -18.11 -16.79
N LYS A 14 14.07 -17.20 -16.04
CA LYS A 14 13.60 -15.82 -15.80
C LYS A 14 14.66 -14.80 -16.19
N LYS A 15 14.27 -13.79 -16.99
CA LYS A 15 15.15 -12.66 -17.35
C LYS A 15 15.45 -11.72 -16.18
N LYS A 16 14.57 -11.67 -15.18
CA LYS A 16 14.70 -10.87 -13.96
C LYS A 16 14.12 -11.64 -12.78
N PHE A 17 14.63 -11.39 -11.58
CA PHE A 17 14.11 -11.97 -10.35
C PHE A 17 13.25 -10.95 -9.59
N THR A 18 11.94 -11.20 -9.48
CA THR A 18 11.03 -10.28 -8.77
C THR A 18 10.91 -10.63 -7.30
N ILE A 19 11.35 -9.74 -6.41
CA ILE A 19 11.26 -9.97 -4.96
C ILE A 19 9.81 -9.96 -4.49
N GLY A 20 9.44 -10.92 -3.65
CA GLY A 20 8.09 -11.05 -3.10
C GLY A 20 7.06 -11.66 -4.04
N ALA A 21 7.46 -12.08 -5.25
CA ALA A 21 6.58 -12.82 -6.13
C ALA A 21 6.14 -14.15 -5.49
N ALA A 22 4.95 -14.65 -5.88
CA ALA A 22 4.44 -15.93 -5.39
C ALA A 22 5.38 -17.10 -5.71
N ASP A 23 6.05 -17.03 -6.86
CA ASP A 23 7.10 -17.96 -7.26
C ASP A 23 8.48 -17.31 -7.14
N GLN A 24 9.17 -17.65 -6.04
CA GLN A 24 10.54 -17.23 -5.74
C GLN A 24 11.59 -18.24 -6.24
N SER A 25 11.22 -19.15 -7.14
CA SER A 25 12.18 -20.06 -7.77
C SER A 25 12.91 -19.39 -8.95
N LEU A 26 14.17 -19.75 -9.13
CA LEU A 26 15.01 -19.40 -10.26
C LEU A 26 15.68 -20.69 -10.74
N ILE A 27 15.31 -21.14 -11.94
CA ILE A 27 15.97 -22.30 -12.57
C ILE A 27 17.05 -21.79 -13.52
N VAL A 28 18.28 -22.23 -13.28
CA VAL A 28 19.45 -22.02 -14.15
C VAL A 28 19.63 -23.27 -14.97
N ASN A 29 19.34 -23.21 -16.28
CA ASN A 29 19.61 -24.34 -17.16
C ASN A 29 21.07 -24.32 -17.54
N VAL A 30 21.79 -25.36 -17.17
CA VAL A 30 23.22 -25.52 -17.40
C VAL A 30 23.41 -26.56 -18.50
N THR A 31 24.33 -26.26 -19.42
CA THR A 31 24.85 -27.21 -20.40
C THR A 31 26.35 -27.27 -20.27
N VAL A 32 26.89 -28.44 -19.92
CA VAL A 32 28.33 -28.70 -19.94
C VAL A 32 28.65 -29.55 -21.15
N ALA A 33 29.46 -29.03 -22.07
CA ALA A 33 29.88 -29.75 -23.27
C ALA A 33 31.34 -30.23 -23.13
N ASN A 34 31.62 -31.48 -23.47
CA ASN A 34 32.97 -32.01 -23.59
C ASN A 34 33.34 -32.12 -25.08
N HIS A 35 34.25 -31.28 -25.57
CA HIS A 35 34.74 -31.32 -26.95
C HIS A 35 36.07 -32.06 -27.12
N GLY A 36 36.60 -32.63 -26.04
CA GLY A 36 37.83 -33.42 -26.02
C GLY A 36 37.57 -34.92 -26.04
N GLU A 37 38.50 -35.66 -25.45
CA GLU A 37 38.37 -37.09 -25.15
C GLU A 37 37.50 -37.32 -23.91
N ASP A 38 37.28 -38.58 -23.53
CA ASP A 38 36.51 -38.94 -22.34
C ASP A 38 37.09 -38.26 -21.07
N SER A 39 36.23 -37.53 -20.35
CA SER A 39 36.58 -36.81 -19.13
C SER A 39 36.14 -37.61 -17.90
N HIS A 40 37.07 -37.96 -17.02
CA HIS A 40 36.84 -38.76 -15.83
C HIS A 40 36.56 -37.87 -14.62
N GLU A 41 35.67 -38.35 -13.74
CA GLU A 41 35.28 -37.64 -12.51
C GLU A 41 34.87 -36.18 -12.80
N SER A 42 34.11 -35.97 -13.89
CA SER A 42 33.65 -34.65 -14.28
C SER A 42 32.63 -34.12 -13.27
N GLN A 43 32.93 -32.97 -12.69
CA GLN A 43 32.14 -32.30 -11.67
C GLN A 43 31.79 -30.88 -12.06
N PHE A 44 30.57 -30.48 -11.74
CA PHE A 44 30.08 -29.10 -11.87
C PHE A 44 29.94 -28.47 -10.49
N PHE A 45 30.43 -27.25 -10.34
CA PHE A 45 30.42 -26.48 -9.12
C PHE A 45 29.52 -25.27 -9.33
N ILE A 46 28.65 -24.99 -8.36
CA ILE A 46 27.83 -23.78 -8.35
C ILE A 46 27.82 -23.18 -6.96
N THR A 47 28.05 -21.87 -6.93
CA THR A 47 28.00 -21.11 -5.68
C THR A 47 26.62 -20.52 -5.50
N ILE A 48 26.00 -20.82 -4.35
CA ILE A 48 24.66 -20.35 -4.04
C ILE A 48 24.74 -18.87 -3.65
N PRO A 49 24.04 -17.97 -4.36
CA PRO A 49 24.07 -16.55 -4.04
C PRO A 49 23.42 -16.26 -2.68
N PRO A 50 23.82 -15.17 -1.99
CA PRO A 50 23.21 -14.77 -0.73
C PRO A 50 21.69 -14.63 -0.83
N GLY A 51 20.98 -15.14 0.17
CA GLY A 51 19.52 -15.08 0.21
C GLY A 51 18.81 -16.14 -0.64
N PHE A 52 19.54 -17.11 -1.21
CA PHE A 52 18.99 -18.25 -1.93
C PHE A 52 19.31 -19.59 -1.24
N GLU A 53 18.47 -20.59 -1.52
CA GLU A 53 18.65 -21.96 -1.08
C GLU A 53 18.57 -22.93 -2.26
N TYR A 54 19.21 -24.09 -2.11
CA TYR A 54 19.15 -25.16 -3.09
C TYR A 54 17.75 -25.80 -3.13
N GLY A 55 17.11 -25.76 -4.30
CA GLY A 55 15.77 -26.29 -4.55
C GLY A 55 15.74 -27.62 -5.29
N GLY A 56 16.88 -28.23 -5.57
CA GLY A 56 16.97 -29.48 -6.33
C GLY A 56 17.54 -29.32 -7.74
N VAL A 57 17.75 -30.47 -8.41
CA VAL A 57 18.18 -30.56 -9.81
C VAL A 57 17.04 -31.13 -10.65
N GLU A 58 16.76 -30.46 -11.75
CA GLU A 58 15.84 -30.92 -12.78
C GLU A 58 16.65 -31.55 -13.93
N ASN A 59 16.54 -32.85 -14.12
CA ASN A 59 17.25 -33.53 -15.20
C ASN A 59 16.53 -33.30 -16.54
N TYR A 60 17.20 -32.68 -17.51
CA TYR A 60 16.65 -32.42 -18.84
C TYR A 60 17.40 -33.27 -19.87
N ALA A 61 16.79 -34.36 -20.32
CA ALA A 61 17.26 -35.17 -21.45
C ALA A 61 18.73 -35.68 -21.35
N THR A 62 19.31 -35.78 -20.16
CA THR A 62 20.56 -36.52 -19.93
C THR A 62 20.28 -38.02 -19.85
N GLN A 63 21.18 -38.84 -20.42
CA GLN A 63 21.09 -40.30 -20.30
C GLN A 63 21.31 -40.79 -18.85
N ARG A 64 21.87 -39.94 -17.98
CA ARG A 64 22.17 -40.22 -16.58
C ARG A 64 21.61 -39.12 -15.67
N PRO A 65 21.00 -39.48 -14.53
CA PRO A 65 20.55 -38.52 -13.54
C PRO A 65 21.77 -37.85 -12.88
N ILE A 66 21.74 -36.53 -12.77
CA ILE A 66 22.76 -35.73 -12.10
C ILE A 66 22.42 -35.65 -10.61
N SER A 67 23.44 -35.88 -9.78
CA SER A 67 23.35 -35.82 -8.32
C SER A 67 24.21 -34.68 -7.82
N CYS A 68 23.65 -33.81 -6.98
CA CYS A 68 24.39 -32.70 -6.38
C CYS A 68 24.40 -32.80 -4.85
N SER A 69 25.54 -32.46 -4.26
CA SER A 69 25.74 -32.44 -2.82
C SER A 69 26.46 -31.16 -2.39
N PRO A 70 26.18 -30.65 -1.18
CA PRO A 70 26.86 -29.47 -0.67
C PRO A 70 28.32 -29.80 -0.33
N GLN A 71 29.26 -28.97 -0.78
CA GLN A 71 30.65 -28.99 -0.36
C GLN A 71 30.88 -27.82 0.61
N SER A 72 31.66 -28.07 1.68
CA SER A 72 31.85 -27.15 2.81
C SER A 72 32.19 -25.71 2.40
N LYS A 73 31.78 -24.75 3.25
CA LYS A 73 32.06 -23.31 3.19
C LYS A 73 33.53 -23.05 2.82
N SER A 74 33.78 -22.52 1.63
CA SER A 74 35.11 -22.04 1.26
C SER A 74 35.17 -20.54 1.53
N GLY A 75 36.10 -20.10 2.38
CA GLY A 75 36.35 -18.69 2.66
C GLY A 75 35.72 -18.14 3.95
N LYS A 76 36.09 -16.90 4.29
CA LYS A 76 35.68 -16.19 5.51
C LYS A 76 34.20 -15.75 5.53
N ASP A 77 33.52 -15.80 4.39
CA ASP A 77 32.20 -15.20 4.15
C ASP A 77 31.06 -16.21 3.90
N GLU A 78 31.20 -17.46 4.35
CA GLU A 78 30.10 -18.45 4.36
C GLU A 78 29.43 -18.77 3.01
N GLU A 79 30.13 -18.67 1.88
CA GLU A 79 29.60 -19.06 0.56
C GLU A 79 29.35 -20.57 0.49
N TYR A 80 28.12 -20.99 0.22
CA TYR A 80 27.75 -22.40 0.05
C TYR A 80 27.98 -22.83 -1.40
N VAL A 81 28.82 -23.83 -1.61
CA VAL A 81 29.09 -24.40 -2.94
C VAL A 81 28.42 -25.77 -3.04
N PHE A 82 27.73 -26.03 -4.15
CA PHE A 82 27.21 -27.35 -4.49
C PHE A 82 28.06 -27.97 -5.59
N VAL A 83 28.32 -29.26 -5.44
CA VAL A 83 29.05 -30.08 -6.41
C VAL A 83 28.11 -31.10 -7.00
N CYS A 84 28.06 -31.15 -8.32
CA CYS A 84 27.22 -32.03 -9.10
C CYS A 84 28.07 -32.99 -9.91
N ASP A 85 27.84 -34.29 -9.76
CA ASP A 85 28.51 -35.30 -10.58
C ASP A 85 27.83 -35.34 -11.96
N ILE A 86 28.57 -34.95 -13.00
CA ILE A 86 28.05 -34.83 -14.37
C ILE A 86 28.52 -35.95 -15.30
N GLY A 87 29.53 -36.74 -14.90
CA GLY A 87 29.93 -37.94 -15.63
C GLY A 87 31.20 -38.60 -15.10
N ASN A 88 31.27 -39.93 -15.21
CA ASN A 88 32.50 -40.69 -14.99
C ASN A 88 32.53 -41.94 -15.90
N PRO A 89 33.12 -41.85 -17.11
CA PRO A 89 33.49 -40.61 -17.78
C PRO A 89 32.27 -39.85 -18.33
N LEU A 90 32.40 -38.54 -18.50
CA LEU A 90 31.62 -37.76 -19.46
C LEU A 90 32.26 -37.97 -20.85
N ALA A 91 31.53 -38.64 -21.73
CA ALA A 91 32.06 -39.05 -23.03
C ALA A 91 32.53 -37.86 -23.88
N GLY A 92 33.56 -38.05 -24.69
CA GLY A 92 34.01 -37.06 -25.66
C GLY A 92 32.91 -36.70 -26.67
N ASN A 93 32.84 -35.43 -27.07
CA ASN A 93 31.80 -34.87 -27.94
C ASN A 93 30.36 -35.07 -27.42
N SER A 94 30.18 -35.07 -26.10
CA SER A 94 28.86 -35.20 -25.46
C SER A 94 28.54 -34.01 -24.55
N GLU A 95 27.28 -33.90 -24.15
CA GLU A 95 26.78 -32.79 -23.33
C GLU A 95 25.98 -33.31 -22.12
N ALA A 96 26.19 -32.68 -20.97
CA ALA A 96 25.36 -32.82 -19.78
C ALA A 96 24.42 -31.61 -19.64
N LYS A 97 23.10 -31.84 -19.59
CA LYS A 97 22.06 -30.81 -19.54
C LYS A 97 21.14 -30.98 -18.34
N PHE A 98 21.03 -29.93 -17.52
CA PHE A 98 20.20 -29.97 -16.32
C PHE A 98 19.80 -28.57 -15.87
N GLY A 99 18.72 -28.48 -15.11
CA GLY A 99 18.29 -27.27 -14.41
C GLY A 99 18.73 -27.32 -12.97
N PHE A 100 19.46 -26.30 -12.52
CA PHE A 100 19.74 -26.09 -11.10
C PHE A 100 18.68 -25.13 -10.54
N ARG A 101 17.84 -25.63 -9.62
CA ARG A 101 16.78 -24.82 -9.02
C ARG A 101 17.30 -24.11 -7.78
N LEU A 102 17.20 -22.79 -7.77
CA LEU A 102 17.44 -21.93 -6.62
C LEU A 102 16.11 -21.38 -6.12
N THR A 103 15.93 -21.27 -4.81
CA THR A 103 14.74 -20.65 -4.21
C THR A 103 15.18 -19.45 -3.39
N GLY A 104 14.71 -18.25 -3.73
CA GLY A 104 14.98 -17.06 -2.94
C GLY A 104 14.21 -17.13 -1.62
N THR A 105 14.89 -16.87 -0.51
CA THR A 105 14.28 -16.84 0.84
C THR A 105 14.44 -15.48 1.50
N LYS A 106 15.65 -14.89 1.41
CA LYS A 106 16.01 -13.60 2.00
C LYS A 106 16.92 -12.80 1.07
N VAL A 107 16.47 -12.60 -0.16
CA VAL A 107 17.18 -11.81 -1.16
C VAL A 107 17.20 -10.34 -0.72
N ASP A 108 18.37 -9.71 -0.74
CA ASP A 108 18.51 -8.30 -0.38
C ASP A 108 17.80 -7.43 -1.43
N VAL A 109 17.03 -6.45 -0.95
CA VAL A 109 16.28 -5.50 -1.79
C VAL A 109 17.20 -4.42 -2.36
N THR A 110 18.38 -4.23 -1.76
CA THR A 110 19.38 -3.26 -2.19
C THR A 110 20.24 -3.74 -3.36
N ASP A 111 20.32 -5.05 -3.57
CA ASP A 111 21.08 -5.66 -4.66
C ASP A 111 20.45 -5.37 -6.02
N GLU A 112 21.26 -4.92 -6.98
CA GLU A 112 20.79 -4.66 -8.34
C GLU A 112 20.69 -5.92 -9.20
N ALA A 113 21.51 -6.92 -8.88
CA ALA A 113 21.54 -8.20 -9.57
C ALA A 113 22.06 -9.32 -8.65
N ILE A 114 21.58 -10.52 -8.90
CA ILE A 114 22.05 -11.76 -8.29
C ILE A 114 23.18 -12.30 -9.16
N GLU A 115 24.33 -12.59 -8.55
CA GLU A 115 25.48 -13.17 -9.25
C GLU A 115 25.63 -14.65 -8.92
N ILE A 116 25.57 -15.49 -9.94
CA ILE A 116 25.65 -16.94 -9.83
C ILE A 116 26.95 -17.36 -10.49
N LYS A 117 27.91 -17.82 -9.68
CA LYS A 117 29.19 -18.33 -10.17
C LYS A 117 29.08 -19.84 -10.33
N MET A 118 29.58 -20.33 -11.46
CA MET A 118 29.63 -21.74 -11.75
C MET A 118 30.94 -22.10 -12.44
N SER A 119 31.40 -23.32 -12.21
CA SER A 119 32.60 -23.85 -12.86
C SER A 119 32.51 -25.36 -13.06
N VAL A 120 33.39 -25.90 -13.89
CA VAL A 120 33.52 -27.35 -14.10
C VAL A 120 34.96 -27.78 -13.93
N ASN A 121 35.15 -29.01 -13.45
CA ASN A 121 36.46 -29.62 -13.28
C ASN A 121 36.39 -31.12 -13.58
N SER A 122 37.53 -31.73 -13.88
CA SER A 122 37.67 -33.18 -14.04
C SER A 122 39.05 -33.64 -13.57
N SER A 123 39.29 -34.95 -13.50
CA SER A 123 40.63 -35.48 -13.16
C SER A 123 41.60 -35.54 -14.35
N ASN A 124 41.10 -35.26 -15.56
CA ASN A 124 41.91 -35.19 -16.78
C ASN A 124 42.74 -33.90 -16.84
N GLU A 125 43.81 -33.94 -17.64
CA GLU A 125 44.47 -32.70 -18.06
C GLU A 125 43.57 -31.97 -19.07
N GLU A 126 43.36 -30.68 -18.85
CA GLU A 126 42.60 -29.84 -19.77
C GLU A 126 43.43 -29.50 -21.00
N ALA A 127 42.75 -29.28 -22.14
CA ALA A 127 43.39 -28.82 -23.35
C ALA A 127 44.16 -27.51 -23.12
N TYR A 128 45.33 -27.40 -23.74
CA TYR A 128 46.20 -26.22 -23.61
C TYR A 128 45.44 -24.93 -23.94
N ASP A 129 45.46 -23.95 -23.02
CA ASP A 129 44.81 -22.65 -23.16
C ASP A 129 43.27 -22.73 -23.31
N ARG A 130 42.63 -23.72 -22.66
CA ARG A 130 41.16 -23.95 -22.64
C ARG A 130 40.59 -24.05 -21.22
N ASP A 131 41.24 -23.43 -20.25
CA ASP A 131 40.78 -23.38 -18.86
C ASP A 131 39.79 -22.23 -18.63
N TYR A 132 39.80 -21.20 -19.48
CA TYR A 132 38.98 -20.00 -19.33
C TYR A 132 37.48 -20.20 -19.58
N ASP A 133 37.08 -21.23 -20.34
CA ASP A 133 35.69 -21.57 -20.66
C ASP A 133 35.08 -22.60 -19.69
N ASN A 134 35.85 -22.99 -18.67
CA ASN A 134 35.39 -23.82 -17.55
C ASN A 134 34.67 -23.03 -16.46
N GLU A 135 34.70 -21.69 -16.50
CA GLU A 135 34.06 -20.82 -15.52
C GLU A 135 33.03 -19.89 -16.18
N LEU A 136 31.90 -19.69 -15.50
CA LEU A 136 30.85 -18.77 -15.95
C LEU A 136 30.24 -18.04 -14.76
N THR A 137 30.05 -16.72 -14.90
CA THR A 137 29.30 -15.91 -13.92
C THR A 137 28.07 -15.31 -14.58
N VAL A 138 26.93 -15.57 -13.97
CA VAL A 138 25.61 -15.17 -14.48
C VAL A 138 25.01 -14.10 -13.59
N ARG A 139 24.70 -12.94 -14.19
CA ARG A 139 24.08 -11.80 -13.48
C ARG A 139 22.59 -11.73 -13.80
N VAL A 140 21.73 -11.93 -12.81
CA VAL A 140 20.26 -11.86 -12.92
C VAL A 140 19.76 -10.57 -12.30
N PRO A 141 19.24 -9.61 -13.09
CA PRO A 141 18.74 -8.36 -12.53
C PRO A 141 17.60 -8.59 -11.54
N VAL A 142 17.68 -7.91 -10.40
CA VAL A 142 16.62 -7.88 -9.39
C VAL A 142 15.56 -6.86 -9.80
N GLU A 143 14.29 -7.23 -9.64
CA GLU A 143 13.16 -6.37 -9.97
C GLU A 143 12.24 -6.21 -8.75
N ILE A 144 11.90 -4.97 -8.45
CA ILE A 144 10.94 -4.61 -7.40
C ILE A 144 9.66 -4.16 -8.08
N LYS A 145 8.54 -4.78 -7.72
CA LYS A 145 7.20 -4.44 -8.20
C LYS A 145 6.28 -4.22 -7.01
N ALA A 146 6.06 -2.95 -6.67
CA ALA A 146 5.02 -2.54 -5.73
C ALA A 146 3.89 -1.85 -6.50
N GLN A 147 2.64 -2.15 -6.14
CA GLN A 147 1.47 -1.54 -6.75
C GLN A 147 0.55 -1.05 -5.64
N LEU A 148 0.69 0.23 -5.28
CA LEU A 148 -0.14 0.82 -4.24
C LEU A 148 -1.50 1.24 -4.80
N SER A 149 -2.54 0.92 -4.05
CA SER A 149 -3.93 1.30 -4.31
C SER A 149 -4.46 2.07 -3.12
N LEU A 150 -5.11 3.20 -3.38
CA LEU A 150 -5.85 3.96 -2.37
C LEU A 150 -7.35 3.77 -2.59
N VAL A 151 -8.05 3.32 -1.55
CA VAL A 151 -9.51 3.19 -1.54
C VAL A 151 -10.07 4.16 -0.51
N GLY A 152 -11.04 4.98 -0.92
CA GLY A 152 -11.73 5.93 -0.04
C GLY A 152 -13.22 5.64 0.02
N ARG A 153 -13.83 5.75 1.21
CA ARG A 153 -15.28 5.64 1.40
C ARG A 153 -15.78 6.71 2.36
N SER A 154 -16.88 7.35 2.00
CA SER A 154 -17.60 8.27 2.89
C SER A 154 -18.88 7.62 3.42
N THR A 155 -19.18 7.84 4.69
CA THR A 155 -20.43 7.40 5.33
C THR A 155 -21.04 8.57 6.10
N PRO A 156 -22.24 9.05 5.73
CA PRO A 156 -23.00 8.66 4.53
C PRO A 156 -22.32 9.14 3.22
N GLU A 157 -22.62 8.49 2.10
CA GLU A 157 -22.09 8.90 0.77
C GLU A 157 -22.77 10.19 0.27
N GLN A 158 -24.04 10.39 0.64
CA GLN A 158 -24.82 11.55 0.26
C GLN A 158 -25.49 12.14 1.48
N LEU A 159 -25.58 13.46 1.50
CA LEU A 159 -26.22 14.21 2.56
C LEU A 159 -27.28 15.13 1.99
N ASP A 160 -28.50 14.97 2.48
CA ASP A 160 -29.60 15.86 2.13
C ASP A 160 -29.56 17.14 2.97
N TYR A 161 -29.33 18.26 2.29
CA TYR A 161 -29.28 19.58 2.91
C TYR A 161 -30.65 20.27 2.87
N SER A 162 -31.11 20.73 4.04
CA SER A 162 -32.32 21.55 4.17
C SER A 162 -32.01 22.94 4.68
N ILE A 163 -32.44 23.96 3.91
CA ILE A 163 -32.27 25.39 4.24
C ILE A 163 -32.99 25.78 5.57
N ARG A 164 -33.92 24.94 6.04
CA ARG A 164 -34.64 25.16 7.30
C ARG A 164 -33.78 24.82 8.53
N ASN A 165 -32.82 23.91 8.40
CA ASN A 165 -31.93 23.49 9.48
C ASN A 165 -30.72 24.43 9.50
N ARG A 166 -30.92 25.63 10.02
CA ARG A 166 -29.83 26.59 10.20
C ARG A 166 -28.99 26.22 11.40
N THR A 167 -27.67 26.18 11.19
CA THR A 167 -26.67 26.12 12.25
C THR A 167 -26.89 27.28 13.23
N PRO A 168 -26.95 27.02 14.54
CA PRO A 168 -26.96 28.07 15.54
C PRO A 168 -25.72 28.96 15.45
N SER A 169 -25.82 30.18 15.97
CA SER A 169 -24.67 31.11 16.01
C SER A 169 -23.63 30.74 17.07
N ASP A 170 -24.02 29.95 18.08
CA ASP A 170 -23.20 29.50 19.19
C ASP A 170 -23.56 28.04 19.50
N PRO A 171 -23.03 27.09 18.69
CA PRO A 171 -23.24 25.67 18.89
C PRO A 171 -22.42 25.15 20.07
N ILE A 172 -23.01 24.27 20.88
CA ILE A 172 -22.32 23.63 22.02
C ILE A 172 -22.04 22.15 21.72
N PHE A 173 -22.93 21.50 20.97
CA PHE A 173 -22.84 20.08 20.62
C PHE A 173 -22.59 19.90 19.13
N ASP A 174 -21.85 18.86 18.77
CA ASP A 174 -21.65 18.39 17.39
C ASP A 174 -22.96 18.23 16.61
N SER A 175 -24.00 17.67 17.23
CA SER A 175 -25.32 17.47 16.62
C SER A 175 -26.03 18.76 16.20
N GLU A 176 -25.60 19.93 16.72
CA GLU A 176 -26.16 21.23 16.34
C GLU A 176 -25.55 21.79 15.05
N ILE A 177 -24.35 21.34 14.66
CA ILE A 177 -23.66 21.83 13.46
C ILE A 177 -23.98 21.01 12.22
N GLY A 178 -24.38 19.75 12.39
CA GLY A 178 -24.80 18.89 11.30
C GLY A 178 -24.70 17.41 11.63
N PRO A 179 -25.08 16.55 10.68
CA PRO A 179 -24.86 15.11 10.77
C PRO A 179 -23.37 14.79 10.58
N VAL A 180 -22.92 13.72 11.23
CA VAL A 180 -21.52 13.28 11.11
C VAL A 180 -21.28 12.59 9.78
N VAL A 181 -20.12 12.90 9.19
CA VAL A 181 -19.62 12.28 7.97
C VAL A 181 -18.25 11.68 8.27
N SER A 182 -18.16 10.35 8.15
CA SER A 182 -16.92 9.62 8.31
C SER A 182 -16.27 9.35 6.96
N HIS A 183 -14.97 9.60 6.85
CA HIS A 183 -14.17 9.27 5.67
C HIS A 183 -13.13 8.23 6.03
N LEU A 184 -13.24 7.04 5.44
CA LEU A 184 -12.28 5.95 5.57
C LEU A 184 -11.33 5.96 4.37
N TYR A 185 -10.03 5.92 4.63
CA TYR A 185 -8.99 5.78 3.61
C TYR A 185 -8.18 4.51 3.88
N GLN A 186 -8.04 3.66 2.86
CA GLN A 186 -7.31 2.40 2.93
C GLN A 186 -6.23 2.37 1.86
N VAL A 187 -4.98 2.19 2.29
CA VAL A 187 -3.83 2.00 1.40
C VAL A 187 -3.51 0.50 1.33
N ILE A 188 -3.45 -0.04 0.12
CA ILE A 188 -3.26 -1.47 -0.14
C ILE A 188 -2.11 -1.64 -1.10
N ASN A 189 -1.10 -2.44 -0.75
CA ASN A 189 -0.11 -2.91 -1.71
C ASN A 189 -0.64 -4.17 -2.41
N ARG A 190 -1.01 -4.05 -3.68
CA ARG A 190 -1.42 -5.15 -4.57
C ARG A 190 -0.22 -5.78 -5.30
N GLY A 191 0.96 -5.17 -5.20
CA GLY A 191 2.18 -5.69 -5.82
C GLY A 191 2.83 -6.78 -4.97
N PRO A 192 3.66 -7.63 -5.58
CA PRO A 192 4.37 -8.70 -4.88
C PRO A 192 5.43 -8.17 -3.91
N SER A 193 6.11 -7.08 -4.24
CA SER A 193 7.22 -6.57 -3.43
C SER A 193 6.72 -5.72 -2.28
N ALA A 194 7.25 -5.96 -1.09
CA ALA A 194 7.05 -5.11 0.07
C ALA A 194 7.65 -3.71 -0.15
N ILE A 195 7.12 -2.72 0.57
CA ILE A 195 7.63 -1.34 0.57
C ILE A 195 8.20 -1.00 1.94
N SER A 196 9.26 -0.19 1.97
CA SER A 196 9.84 0.30 3.23
C SER A 196 8.96 1.36 3.91
N GLY A 197 8.21 2.12 3.11
CA GLY A 197 7.27 3.12 3.61
C GLY A 197 6.50 3.78 2.49
N ALA A 198 5.38 4.41 2.84
CA ALA A 198 4.59 5.26 1.96
C ALA A 198 4.07 6.45 2.76
N SER A 199 3.87 7.58 2.09
CA SER A 199 3.23 8.77 2.66
C SER A 199 1.91 9.00 1.96
N LEU A 200 0.86 9.30 2.74
CA LEU A 200 -0.45 9.69 2.23
C LEU A 200 -0.76 11.09 2.73
N ASP A 201 -0.93 12.03 1.80
CA ASP A 201 -1.41 13.38 2.10
C ASP A 201 -2.92 13.45 1.83
N ILE A 202 -3.70 13.80 2.86
CA ILE A 202 -5.14 14.01 2.76
C ILE A 202 -5.41 15.51 2.81
N ILE A 203 -6.02 16.05 1.75
CA ILE A 203 -6.47 17.43 1.70
C ILE A 203 -7.91 17.46 2.21
N TRP A 204 -8.12 18.06 3.39
CA TRP A 204 -9.43 18.11 4.03
C TRP A 204 -10.16 19.43 3.73
N PRO A 205 -11.34 19.41 3.09
CA PRO A 205 -12.07 20.61 2.70
C PRO A 205 -12.83 21.22 3.90
N SER A 206 -12.09 21.83 4.82
CA SER A 206 -12.62 22.40 6.08
C SER A 206 -13.55 23.59 5.85
N PHE A 207 -13.28 24.38 4.81
CA PHE A 207 -13.95 25.65 4.52
C PHE A 207 -14.39 25.71 3.06
N ALA A 208 -15.53 26.35 2.81
CA ALA A 208 -15.97 26.74 1.48
C ALA A 208 -15.31 28.05 1.03
N GLU A 209 -15.42 28.40 -0.25
CA GLU A 209 -14.85 29.63 -0.85
C GLU A 209 -15.24 30.92 -0.12
N ASN A 210 -16.41 30.92 0.54
CA ASN A 210 -16.91 32.07 1.30
C ASN A 210 -16.35 32.14 2.73
N GLY A 211 -15.38 31.29 3.08
CA GLY A 211 -14.76 31.21 4.40
C GLY A 211 -15.62 30.53 5.47
N LYS A 212 -16.81 30.02 5.14
CA LYS A 212 -17.65 29.28 6.09
C LYS A 212 -17.23 27.82 6.17
N HIS A 213 -17.46 27.20 7.32
CA HIS A 213 -17.23 25.76 7.50
C HIS A 213 -18.02 24.93 6.48
N LEU A 214 -17.33 23.96 5.87
CA LEU A 214 -17.92 22.95 5.00
C LEU A 214 -17.94 21.60 5.71
N LEU A 215 -16.77 20.99 5.90
CA LEU A 215 -16.61 19.79 6.73
C LEU A 215 -15.84 20.16 8.01
N TYR A 216 -16.58 20.35 9.09
CA TYR A 216 -16.01 20.61 10.41
C TYR A 216 -15.34 19.34 10.94
N LEU A 217 -14.04 19.42 11.22
CA LEU A 217 -13.27 18.29 11.75
C LEU A 217 -13.46 18.23 13.27
N ILE A 218 -14.20 17.24 13.76
CA ILE A 218 -14.56 17.11 15.17
C ILE A 218 -13.45 16.50 16.03
N ASP A 219 -12.60 15.64 15.46
CA ASP A 219 -11.58 14.89 16.19
C ASP A 219 -10.36 14.59 15.30
N GLU A 220 -9.27 14.14 15.92
CA GLU A 220 -8.08 13.68 15.21
C GLU A 220 -8.37 12.42 14.37
N PRO A 221 -7.77 12.29 13.17
CA PRO A 221 -7.90 11.10 12.36
C PRO A 221 -7.39 9.86 13.10
N GLN A 222 -8.24 8.84 13.19
CA GLN A 222 -7.89 7.57 13.82
C GLN A 222 -7.13 6.67 12.83
N VAL A 223 -6.14 5.93 13.34
CA VAL A 223 -5.37 4.94 12.58
C VAL A 223 -5.57 3.55 13.17
N ASN A 224 -5.73 2.53 12.32
CA ASN A 224 -5.98 1.16 12.77
C ASN A 224 -4.78 0.54 13.50
N ASP A 225 -3.55 0.92 13.13
CA ASP A 225 -2.31 0.36 13.66
C ASP A 225 -1.33 1.52 13.91
N ALA A 226 -1.33 2.03 15.14
CA ALA A 226 -0.53 3.18 15.56
C ALA A 226 0.98 2.89 15.56
N ASP A 227 1.38 1.61 15.61
CA ASP A 227 2.78 1.20 15.54
C ASP A 227 3.32 1.26 14.12
N LYS A 228 2.46 0.97 13.12
CA LYS A 228 2.83 0.99 11.70
C LYS A 228 2.56 2.32 11.00
N VAL A 229 1.59 3.09 11.46
CA VAL A 229 1.14 4.31 10.78
C VAL A 229 1.17 5.50 11.73
N LYS A 230 1.88 6.55 11.33
CA LYS A 230 1.88 7.84 12.04
C LYS A 230 1.07 8.85 11.23
N CYS A 231 0.02 9.39 11.84
CA CYS A 231 -0.75 10.49 11.27
C CYS A 231 -0.33 11.81 11.92
N ARG A 232 -0.22 12.88 11.13
CA ARG A 232 0.01 14.24 11.64
C ARG A 232 -0.88 15.22 10.91
N VAL A 233 -1.73 15.92 11.65
CA VAL A 233 -2.54 17.01 11.11
C VAL A 233 -1.69 18.28 11.04
N LYS A 234 -1.44 18.79 9.82
CA LYS A 234 -0.62 20.01 9.62
C LYS A 234 -1.28 21.26 10.20
N GLN A 235 -2.61 21.33 10.20
CA GLN A 235 -3.39 22.45 10.69
C GLN A 235 -4.22 22.02 11.90
N ALA A 236 -3.55 21.65 13.00
CA ALA A 236 -4.21 21.16 14.22
C ALA A 236 -5.20 22.18 14.81
N GLN A 237 -5.02 23.47 14.55
CA GLN A 237 -5.97 24.52 14.95
C GLN A 237 -7.34 24.42 14.27
N ASN A 238 -7.45 23.65 13.18
CA ASN A 238 -8.72 23.41 12.49
C ASN A 238 -9.46 22.19 13.06
N ILE A 239 -8.88 21.50 14.05
CA ILE A 239 -9.53 20.40 14.76
C ILE A 239 -10.35 21.02 15.89
N ASN A 240 -11.66 20.78 15.83
CA ASN A 240 -12.64 21.27 16.78
C ASN A 240 -12.41 22.71 17.30
N PRO A 241 -12.24 23.72 16.42
CA PRO A 241 -11.90 25.09 16.82
C PRO A 241 -12.93 25.73 17.77
N ASP A 242 -14.22 25.38 17.64
CA ASP A 242 -15.30 25.90 18.47
C ASP A 242 -15.45 25.12 19.80
N SER A 243 -14.56 24.16 20.08
CA SER A 243 -14.56 23.34 21.30
C SER A 243 -15.91 22.68 21.57
N LEU A 244 -16.54 22.17 20.51
CA LEU A 244 -17.83 21.49 20.59
C LEU A 244 -17.70 20.23 21.45
N THR A 245 -18.73 19.96 22.22
CA THR A 245 -18.88 18.70 22.94
C THR A 245 -19.29 17.61 21.96
N ILE A 246 -18.42 16.60 21.82
CA ILE A 246 -18.59 15.49 20.87
C ILE A 246 -19.42 14.40 21.54
N SER A 247 -20.48 13.96 20.88
CA SER A 247 -21.33 12.87 21.37
C SER A 247 -20.73 11.50 21.03
N ASN A 248 -20.87 10.51 21.93
CA ASN A 248 -20.30 9.16 21.79
C ASN A 248 -20.95 8.29 20.69
N GLU A 249 -21.95 8.79 19.95
CA GLU A 249 -22.59 8.05 18.83
C GLU A 249 -21.65 7.84 17.62
N HIS A 250 -20.40 8.31 17.71
CA HIS A 250 -19.47 8.45 16.58
C HIS A 250 -18.19 7.63 16.72
N ILE A 251 -18.17 6.63 17.59
CA ILE A 251 -17.09 5.64 17.60
C ILE A 251 -17.16 4.89 16.25
N PRO A 252 -16.13 4.97 15.40
CA PRO A 252 -16.11 4.23 14.16
C PRO A 252 -16.32 2.75 14.50
N THR A 253 -17.32 2.13 13.88
CA THR A 253 -17.47 0.69 13.91
C THR A 253 -16.13 0.10 13.47
N PRO A 254 -15.49 -0.79 14.27
CA PRO A 254 -14.30 -1.48 13.79
C PRO A 254 -14.64 -2.10 12.44
N SER A 255 -13.70 -1.96 11.50
CA SER A 255 -13.88 -2.31 10.09
C SER A 255 -14.61 -3.65 9.97
N ALA A 256 -15.85 -3.65 9.49
CA ALA A 256 -16.62 -4.87 9.32
C ALA A 256 -16.13 -5.67 8.10
N ILE A 257 -14.87 -6.13 8.13
CA ILE A 257 -14.37 -7.21 7.29
C ILE A 257 -13.37 -8.04 8.11
N ILE A 258 -13.89 -9.17 8.62
CA ILE A 258 -13.23 -10.35 9.20
C ILE A 258 -12.74 -10.18 10.65
N TYR A 259 -13.56 -10.56 11.63
CA TYR A 259 -13.39 -11.78 12.46
C TYR A 259 -14.69 -12.13 13.19
N ASP A 260 -14.82 -13.43 13.43
CA ASP A 260 -15.88 -14.28 13.98
C ASP A 260 -16.86 -13.71 15.03
N ASP A 261 -18.12 -14.15 14.93
CA ASP A 261 -19.20 -13.90 15.87
C ASP A 261 -18.92 -14.63 17.19
N GLN A 262 -18.63 -13.88 18.26
CA GLN A 262 -19.04 -14.14 19.66
C GLN A 262 -18.22 -13.28 20.61
N ILE A 263 -18.85 -12.29 21.25
CA ILE A 263 -18.64 -11.89 22.67
C ILE A 263 -19.73 -10.87 23.05
N PRO A 264 -20.28 -10.90 24.29
CA PRO A 264 -21.51 -10.20 24.65
C PRO A 264 -21.29 -8.71 24.92
N VAL A 265 -22.26 -7.90 24.49
CA VAL A 265 -22.35 -6.47 24.80
C VAL A 265 -22.68 -6.27 26.29
N GLN A 266 -21.74 -5.71 27.06
CA GLN A 266 -22.01 -5.15 28.39
C GLN A 266 -22.54 -3.72 28.23
N HIS A 267 -23.87 -3.57 28.29
CA HIS A 267 -24.52 -2.28 28.51
C HIS A 267 -24.43 -1.89 29.98
N TYR A 268 -23.75 -0.81 30.38
CA TYR A 268 -24.01 -0.20 31.70
C TYR A 268 -23.75 1.34 31.72
N GLU A 269 -24.86 2.07 31.93
CA GLU A 269 -25.02 3.30 32.74
C GLU A 269 -24.51 4.68 32.26
N ARG A 270 -23.55 4.81 31.33
CA ARG A 270 -23.04 6.16 30.94
C ARG A 270 -23.90 6.89 29.90
N GLU A 271 -24.68 6.17 29.09
CA GLU A 271 -25.48 6.74 27.99
C GLU A 271 -26.68 7.57 28.47
N GLU A 272 -27.31 7.18 29.58
CA GLU A 272 -28.47 7.90 30.14
C GLU A 272 -28.09 9.32 30.57
N HIS A 273 -26.93 9.50 31.21
CA HIS A 273 -26.51 10.79 31.75
C HIS A 273 -26.26 11.85 30.67
N VAL A 274 -25.72 11.47 29.51
CA VAL A 274 -25.48 12.41 28.40
C VAL A 274 -26.80 12.78 27.71
N ARG A 275 -27.71 11.81 27.58
CA ARG A 275 -29.04 12.02 27.00
C ARG A 275 -29.90 12.92 27.88
N GLU A 276 -29.86 12.72 29.19
CA GLU A 276 -30.51 13.59 30.17
C GLU A 276 -29.96 15.03 30.13
N MET A 277 -28.63 15.18 30.02
CA MET A 277 -28.00 16.50 29.90
C MET A 277 -28.43 17.24 28.62
N TYR A 278 -28.55 16.52 27.50
CA TYR A 278 -29.00 17.08 26.21
C TYR A 278 -30.48 17.49 26.25
N ASP A 279 -31.34 16.68 26.86
CA ASP A 279 -32.76 16.98 27.02
C ASP A 279 -33.00 18.16 27.99
N ASP A 280 -32.26 18.24 29.10
CA ASP A 280 -32.31 19.40 30.02
C ASP A 280 -31.84 20.69 29.32
N TYR A 281 -30.76 20.63 28.54
CA TYR A 281 -30.28 21.76 27.74
C TYR A 281 -31.32 22.24 26.73
N LYS A 282 -31.94 21.32 25.97
CA LYS A 282 -33.04 21.64 25.04
C LYS A 282 -34.22 22.31 25.74
N LEU A 283 -34.59 21.81 26.92
CA LEU A 283 -35.67 22.38 27.75
C LEU A 283 -35.31 23.78 28.26
N ARG A 284 -34.09 23.99 28.76
CA ARG A 284 -33.59 25.32 29.19
C ARG A 284 -33.59 26.32 28.04
N ARG A 285 -33.14 25.92 26.85
CA ARG A 285 -33.10 26.78 25.67
C ARG A 285 -34.51 27.16 25.18
N ARG A 286 -35.44 26.21 25.16
CA ARG A 286 -36.87 26.49 24.88
C ARG A 286 -37.47 27.44 25.92
N ARG A 287 -37.18 27.25 27.21
CA ARG A 287 -37.62 28.16 28.27
C ARG A 287 -37.05 29.56 28.09
N MET A 288 -35.78 29.71 27.72
CA MET A 288 -35.17 31.02 27.43
C MET A 288 -35.78 31.69 26.19
N GLN A 289 -36.04 30.95 25.11
CA GLN A 289 -36.74 31.49 23.94
C GLN A 289 -38.17 31.95 24.28
N ILE A 290 -38.95 31.14 25.01
CA ILE A 290 -40.31 31.51 25.44
C ILE A 290 -40.27 32.74 26.37
N ARG A 291 -39.25 32.85 27.24
CA ARG A 291 -39.07 34.01 28.13
C ARG A 291 -38.68 35.27 27.36
N SER A 292 -37.91 35.14 26.27
CA SER A 292 -37.60 36.23 25.33
C SER A 292 -38.81 36.68 24.51
N GLU A 293 -39.70 35.75 24.14
CA GLU A 293 -40.94 36.05 23.41
C GLU A 293 -41.99 36.74 24.31
N HIS A 294 -42.04 36.39 25.60
CA HIS A 294 -42.96 37.02 26.56
C HIS A 294 -42.52 38.44 27.01
N MET A 295 -41.23 38.81 26.86
CA MET A 295 -40.77 40.18 27.14
C MET A 295 -41.03 41.19 26.01
N ILE A 296 -41.56 40.76 24.85
CA ILE A 296 -41.87 41.66 23.72
C ILE A 296 -43.39 41.74 23.51
N ARG A 297 -44.09 42.45 24.41
CA ARG A 297 -45.47 42.92 24.15
C ARG A 297 -45.72 44.32 24.70
N ARG A 298 -45.31 45.36 23.95
CA ARG A 298 -45.90 46.72 23.90
C ARG A 298 -45.69 47.36 22.49
N PRO A 299 -46.50 48.36 22.07
CA PRO A 299 -47.19 48.33 20.77
C PRO A 299 -46.50 49.02 19.55
N LYS A 300 -47.09 48.74 18.37
CA LYS A 300 -46.79 49.05 16.95
C LYS A 300 -46.18 50.43 16.62
N ILE A 301 -45.22 50.45 15.67
CA ILE A 301 -45.11 51.30 14.44
C ILE A 301 -43.89 50.81 13.60
N LYS A 302 -43.96 50.93 12.26
CA LYS A 302 -43.00 50.53 11.18
C LYS A 302 -43.28 49.21 10.42
N ARG A 303 -44.44 49.13 9.78
CA ARG A 303 -44.79 48.07 8.81
C ARG A 303 -43.97 48.12 7.49
N SER A 304 -43.30 49.23 7.15
CA SER A 304 -42.61 49.40 5.87
C SER A 304 -41.15 48.90 5.85
N GLN A 305 -40.39 49.07 6.94
CA GLN A 305 -39.00 48.55 7.03
C GLN A 305 -38.96 47.02 7.10
N GLN A 306 -39.95 46.41 7.74
CA GLN A 306 -40.00 44.96 7.94
C GLN A 306 -40.30 44.21 6.63
N GLN A 307 -41.13 44.79 5.75
CA GLN A 307 -41.40 44.24 4.40
C GLN A 307 -40.16 44.28 3.49
N MET A 308 -39.43 45.39 3.51
CA MET A 308 -38.21 45.57 2.71
C MET A 308 -37.10 44.59 3.13
N LEU A 309 -36.97 44.32 4.44
CA LEU A 309 -36.05 43.32 5.00
C LEU A 309 -36.45 41.88 4.63
N THR A 310 -37.75 41.57 4.56
CA THR A 310 -38.22 40.26 4.10
C THR A 310 -37.99 40.02 2.61
N ASP A 311 -38.14 41.05 1.78
CA ASP A 311 -37.87 40.94 0.34
C ASP A 311 -36.37 40.85 0.05
N GLN A 312 -35.52 41.61 0.75
CA GLN A 312 -34.06 41.41 0.68
C GLN A 312 -33.64 40.01 1.13
N ARG A 313 -34.27 39.46 2.17
CA ARG A 313 -34.02 38.07 2.59
C ARG A 313 -34.45 37.05 1.53
N ARG A 314 -35.58 37.27 0.86
CA ARG A 314 -36.04 36.40 -0.24
C ARG A 314 -35.06 36.42 -1.41
N ILE A 315 -34.59 37.60 -1.82
CA ILE A 315 -33.61 37.74 -2.92
C ILE A 315 -32.30 37.03 -2.58
N ARG A 316 -31.78 37.17 -1.35
CA ARG A 316 -30.56 36.47 -0.91
C ARG A 316 -30.72 34.95 -0.88
N VAL A 317 -31.89 34.44 -0.52
CA VAL A 317 -32.17 32.99 -0.50
C VAL A 317 -32.21 32.43 -1.93
N VAL A 318 -32.79 33.17 -2.88
CA VAL A 318 -32.80 32.77 -4.30
C VAL A 318 -31.37 32.77 -4.86
N GLN A 319 -30.59 33.82 -4.61
CA GLN A 319 -29.19 33.90 -5.06
C GLN A 319 -28.32 32.78 -4.48
N ALA A 320 -28.47 32.45 -3.19
CA ALA A 320 -27.73 31.36 -2.55
C ALA A 320 -28.13 29.97 -3.08
N LYS A 321 -29.40 29.80 -3.47
CA LYS A 321 -29.89 28.55 -4.08
C LYS A 321 -29.31 28.36 -5.48
N ASP A 322 -29.21 29.44 -6.26
CA ASP A 322 -28.66 29.38 -7.61
C ASP A 322 -27.13 29.21 -7.59
N SER A 323 -26.42 29.84 -6.66
CA SER A 323 -24.98 29.61 -6.46
C SER A 323 -24.66 28.17 -6.04
N MET A 324 -25.46 27.58 -5.15
CA MET A 324 -25.32 26.16 -4.77
C MET A 324 -25.57 25.21 -5.94
N LYS A 325 -26.60 25.46 -6.77
CA LYS A 325 -26.85 24.64 -7.96
C LYS A 325 -25.68 24.70 -8.94
N GLN A 326 -25.05 25.86 -9.08
CA GLN A 326 -23.90 26.05 -9.95
C GLN A 326 -22.66 25.32 -9.42
N ALA A 327 -22.42 25.38 -8.11
CA ALA A 327 -21.34 24.63 -7.45
C ALA A 327 -21.53 23.10 -7.58
N VAL A 328 -22.75 22.59 -7.38
CA VAL A 328 -23.06 21.15 -7.59
C VAL A 328 -22.86 20.74 -9.05
N LYS A 329 -23.22 21.60 -10.01
CA LYS A 329 -23.01 21.34 -11.44
C LYS A 329 -21.52 21.31 -11.77
N MET A 330 -20.71 22.19 -11.17
CA MET A 330 -19.25 22.21 -11.33
C MET A 330 -18.59 20.98 -10.70
N ALA A 331 -18.99 20.59 -9.48
CA ALA A 331 -18.49 19.38 -8.83
C ALA A 331 -18.84 18.11 -9.63
N LYS A 332 -20.04 18.06 -10.23
CA LYS A 332 -20.45 16.94 -11.09
C LYS A 332 -19.69 16.91 -12.44
N ALA A 333 -19.22 18.07 -12.92
CA ALA A 333 -18.39 18.18 -14.11
C ALA A 333 -16.91 17.86 -13.84
N ALA A 334 -16.43 18.04 -12.61
CA ALA A 334 -15.05 17.77 -12.20
C ALA A 334 -14.69 16.27 -12.14
N GLY A 335 -15.67 15.38 -12.22
CA GLY A 335 -15.47 13.92 -12.25
C GLY A 335 -15.09 13.32 -10.89
N LYS A 336 -15.25 11.99 -10.76
CA LYS A 336 -14.81 11.24 -9.57
C LYS A 336 -13.28 11.16 -9.53
N ALA A 337 -12.73 11.06 -8.32
CA ALA A 337 -11.32 10.81 -8.05
C ALA A 337 -10.77 9.72 -8.98
N ILE A 338 -9.69 10.06 -9.69
CA ILE A 338 -9.04 9.16 -10.65
C ILE A 338 -8.18 8.18 -9.86
N GLU A 339 -8.47 6.89 -9.99
CA GLU A 339 -7.63 5.80 -9.47
C GLU A 339 -6.30 5.79 -10.24
N TYR A 340 -5.18 6.05 -9.56
CA TYR A 340 -3.86 5.88 -10.17
C TYR A 340 -3.62 4.38 -10.40
N ARG A 341 -3.61 3.97 -11.67
CA ARG A 341 -3.33 2.60 -12.12
C ARG A 341 -1.96 2.47 -12.80
N GLY A 342 -0.99 3.27 -12.40
CA GLY A 342 0.37 3.23 -12.96
C GLY A 342 1.31 2.28 -12.21
N PRO A 343 2.28 1.63 -12.89
CA PRO A 343 3.35 0.92 -12.22
C PRO A 343 4.29 1.91 -11.52
N LEU A 344 4.50 1.73 -10.21
CA LEU A 344 5.52 2.46 -9.47
C LEU A 344 6.87 1.75 -9.69
N ASN A 345 7.81 2.40 -10.39
CA ASN A 345 9.20 1.95 -10.51
C ASN A 345 10.13 2.84 -9.66
N ARG A 346 11.40 2.46 -9.54
CA ARG A 346 12.45 3.18 -8.78
C ARG A 346 12.58 4.68 -9.14
N ALA A 347 12.25 5.07 -10.38
CA ALA A 347 12.28 6.47 -10.84
C ALA A 347 11.04 7.28 -10.40
N ASN A 348 9.87 6.64 -10.23
CA ASN A 348 8.62 7.31 -9.83
C ASN A 348 8.52 7.55 -8.31
N ILE A 349 9.38 6.90 -7.51
CA ILE A 349 9.40 7.04 -6.04
C ILE A 349 10.06 8.37 -5.60
N LEU A 350 10.87 8.99 -6.46
CA LEU A 350 11.61 10.22 -6.17
C LEU A 350 10.86 11.52 -6.54
N SER A 351 9.74 11.44 -7.26
CA SER A 351 8.95 12.61 -7.61
C SER A 351 7.73 12.74 -6.69
N SER A 352 7.82 13.65 -5.71
CA SER A 352 6.70 14.09 -4.89
C SER A 352 5.48 14.45 -5.75
N PHE A 353 4.40 13.68 -5.64
CA PHE A 353 3.17 13.97 -6.37
C PHE A 353 2.36 15.05 -5.64
N PHE A 354 2.46 16.28 -6.15
CA PHE A 354 1.50 17.34 -5.90
C PHE A 354 0.20 17.01 -6.64
N PHE A 355 -0.92 16.92 -5.92
CA PHE A 355 -2.22 17.19 -6.52
C PHE A 355 -2.90 18.32 -5.76
N LEU A 356 -2.91 19.48 -6.41
CA LEU A 356 -3.77 20.61 -6.13
C LEU A 356 -5.13 20.28 -6.77
N LEU A 357 -6.22 20.32 -6.00
CA LEU A 357 -7.58 20.39 -6.56
C LEU A 357 -8.40 21.32 -5.69
N ILE A 358 -8.88 22.38 -6.34
CA ILE A 358 -9.62 23.55 -5.84
C ILE A 358 -11.01 23.13 -5.35
#